data_AF-A0A395H5W4-F1
#
_entry.id   AF-A0A395H5W4-F1
#
_cell.length_a   1.000
_cell.length_b   1.000
_cell.length_c   1.000
_cell.angle_alpha   90.00
_cell.angle_beta   90.00
_cell.angle_gamma   90.00
#
_symmetry.space_group_name_H-M   'P 1'
#
loop_
_entity.id
_entity.type
_entity.pdbx_description
1 polymer ?
#
loop_
_entity_poly.entity_id
_entity_poly.type
_entity_poly.pdbx_seq_one_letter_code
_entity_poly.pdbx_strand_id
1 'polypeptide(L)'
;VYSWRVRFPSILEARKYAASELQRPQGYNFPSGTPECPTNTGRVNYIEGGFLSAQWEHHALNRGINFDLIYDYTFLCALHPNLRPQWADRMALLPRQDGLLICLEYPMYKDPSWPGLPWGT
;
A
#
# COMPACT_ATOMS: atom_id res chain seq x y z
N VAL A 1 -0.35 -9.32 0.71
CA VAL A 1 -0.39 -7.86 0.46
C VAL A 1 -0.91 -7.15 1.69
N TYR A 2 -0.22 -6.12 2.15
CA TYR A 2 -0.68 -5.24 3.23
C TYR A 2 -1.09 -3.90 2.63
N SER A 3 -2.22 -3.35 3.06
CA SER A 3 -2.76 -2.08 2.55
C SER A 3 -3.14 -1.19 3.73
N TRP A 4 -2.71 0.07 3.71
CA TRP A 4 -3.01 1.10 4.72
C TRP A 4 -3.91 2.19 4.09
N ARG A 5 -4.90 2.73 4.82
CA ARG A 5 -5.80 3.83 4.36
C ARG A 5 -6.36 4.65 5.53
N VAL A 6 -6.64 5.94 5.29
CA VAL A 6 -7.19 6.90 6.28
C VAL A 6 -8.70 7.07 6.10
N ARG A 7 -9.50 6.13 6.66
CA ARG A 7 -10.88 6.29 7.20
C ARG A 7 -11.69 4.97 7.21
N PHE A 8 -12.53 4.83 8.24
CA PHE A 8 -13.35 3.66 8.61
C PHE A 8 -14.25 3.02 7.52
N PRO A 9 -14.82 3.73 6.52
CA PRO A 9 -15.56 3.04 5.45
C PRO A 9 -14.65 2.26 4.50
N SER A 10 -13.37 2.66 4.39
CA SER A 10 -12.50 2.20 3.30
C SER A 10 -11.88 0.82 3.53
N ILE A 11 -11.54 0.46 4.78
CA ILE A 11 -10.99 -0.87 5.09
C ILE A 11 -12.05 -1.95 4.95
N LEU A 12 -13.29 -1.68 5.36
CA LEU A 12 -14.39 -2.64 5.22
C LEU A 12 -14.63 -2.96 3.74
N GLU A 13 -14.70 -1.95 2.88
CA GLU A 13 -14.90 -2.22 1.45
C GLU A 13 -13.67 -2.83 0.77
N ALA A 14 -12.45 -2.45 1.18
CA ALA A 14 -11.26 -3.12 0.70
C ALA A 14 -11.24 -4.61 1.08
N ARG A 15 -11.67 -4.95 2.30
CA ARG A 15 -11.81 -6.34 2.78
C ARG A 15 -12.86 -7.10 1.97
N LYS A 16 -14.05 -6.51 1.76
CA LYS A 16 -15.10 -7.14 0.95
C LYS A 16 -14.61 -7.40 -0.47
N TYR A 17 -13.97 -6.41 -1.10
CA TYR A 17 -13.46 -6.54 -2.46
C TYR A 17 -12.38 -7.62 -2.57
N ALA A 18 -11.38 -7.64 -1.68
CA ALA A 18 -10.38 -8.70 -1.74
C ALA A 18 -10.95 -10.08 -1.44
N ALA A 19 -11.91 -10.18 -0.51
CA ALA A 19 -12.59 -11.46 -0.26
C ALA A 19 -13.31 -11.98 -1.51
N SER A 20 -14.00 -11.10 -2.26
CA SER A 20 -14.63 -11.49 -3.52
C SER A 20 -13.62 -11.87 -4.60
N GLU A 21 -12.53 -11.13 -4.74
CA GLU A 21 -11.47 -11.43 -5.72
C GLU A 21 -10.68 -12.69 -5.36
N LEU A 22 -10.49 -13.01 -4.09
CA LEU A 22 -9.81 -14.24 -3.66
C LEU A 22 -10.71 -15.47 -3.76
N GLN A 23 -12.03 -15.31 -3.69
CA GLN A 23 -12.99 -16.41 -3.87
C GLN A 23 -13.27 -16.69 -5.35
N ARG A 24 -13.43 -15.63 -6.15
CA ARG A 24 -13.70 -15.71 -7.59
C ARG A 24 -12.94 -14.63 -8.35
N PRO A 25 -11.62 -14.82 -8.55
CA PRO A 25 -10.77 -13.91 -9.31
C PRO A 25 -11.37 -13.50 -10.65
N GLN A 26 -11.42 -12.19 -10.92
CA GLN A 26 -11.92 -11.68 -12.19
C GLN A 26 -10.88 -11.86 -13.30
N GLY A 27 -11.35 -12.17 -14.53
CA GLY A 27 -10.47 -12.52 -15.64
C GLY A 27 -9.52 -11.40 -16.08
N TYR A 28 -9.87 -10.12 -15.86
CA TYR A 28 -8.99 -8.99 -16.19
C TYR A 28 -7.75 -8.89 -15.30
N ASN A 29 -7.72 -9.58 -14.17
CA ASN A 29 -6.52 -9.64 -13.32
C ASN A 29 -5.40 -10.46 -13.97
N PHE A 30 -5.70 -11.17 -15.05
CA PHE A 30 -4.79 -12.09 -15.72
C PHE A 30 -4.61 -11.72 -17.20
N PRO A 31 -3.45 -12.06 -17.79
CA PRO A 31 -3.25 -11.95 -19.23
C PRO A 31 -4.32 -12.72 -20.02
N SER A 32 -4.70 -12.21 -21.19
CA SER A 32 -5.65 -12.89 -22.06
C SER A 32 -5.16 -14.30 -22.43
N GLY A 33 -6.03 -15.30 -22.29
CA GLY A 33 -5.72 -16.69 -22.62
C GLY A 33 -5.20 -17.54 -21.46
N THR A 34 -5.17 -17.04 -20.22
CA THR A 34 -4.93 -17.88 -19.04
C THR A 34 -6.07 -18.90 -18.85
N PRO A 35 -5.77 -20.21 -18.89
CA PRO A 35 -6.76 -21.23 -18.67
C PRO A 35 -7.07 -21.30 -17.16
N GLU A 36 -8.33 -21.05 -16.85
CA GLU A 36 -8.97 -21.23 -15.54
C GLU A 36 -8.56 -20.30 -14.40
N CYS A 37 -9.54 -20.12 -13.51
CA CYS A 37 -9.42 -19.38 -12.27
C CYS A 37 -8.33 -20.02 -11.40
N PRO A 38 -7.32 -19.29 -10.92
CA PRO A 38 -6.25 -19.87 -10.12
C PRO A 38 -6.80 -20.61 -8.90
N THR A 39 -6.40 -21.87 -8.72
CA THR A 39 -6.82 -22.69 -7.58
C THR A 39 -6.05 -22.37 -6.29
N ASN A 40 -4.94 -21.64 -6.40
CA ASN A 40 -4.09 -21.23 -5.28
C ASN A 40 -4.09 -19.70 -5.13
N THR A 41 -5.03 -19.18 -4.34
CA THR A 41 -5.13 -17.74 -4.07
C THR A 41 -4.27 -17.35 -2.87
N GLY A 42 -3.65 -16.17 -2.96
CA GLY A 42 -2.79 -15.66 -1.89
C GLY A 42 -3.56 -15.22 -0.64
N ARG A 43 -2.83 -14.66 0.35
CA ARG A 43 -3.42 -14.06 1.55
C ARG A 43 -3.28 -12.54 1.54
N VAL A 44 -4.35 -11.86 1.93
CA VAL A 44 -4.38 -10.42 2.15
C VAL A 44 -4.63 -10.16 3.63
N ASN A 45 -3.77 -9.33 4.23
CA ASN A 45 -3.88 -8.92 5.62
C ASN A 45 -4.05 -7.41 5.66
N TYR A 46 -4.96 -6.92 6.48
CA TYR A 46 -5.22 -5.49 6.64
C TYR A 46 -4.73 -5.04 8.00
N ILE A 47 -4.03 -3.92 8.01
CA ILE A 47 -3.51 -3.29 9.23
C ILE A 47 -4.21 -1.95 9.36
N GLU A 48 -4.78 -1.71 10.54
CA GLU A 48 -5.37 -0.43 10.90
C GLU A 48 -4.44 0.31 11.85
N GLY A 49 -4.13 1.56 11.52
CA GLY A 49 -3.22 2.39 12.31
C GLY A 49 -2.71 3.58 11.52
N GLY A 50 -2.11 4.54 12.23
CA GLY A 50 -1.39 5.64 11.59
C GLY A 50 -0.06 5.14 11.04
N PHE A 51 0.18 5.27 9.74
CA PHE A 51 1.39 4.76 9.07
C PHE A 51 2.70 5.25 9.70
N LEU A 52 2.74 6.53 10.10
CA LEU A 52 3.90 7.16 10.72
C LEU A 52 4.15 6.71 12.18
N SER A 53 3.20 5.99 12.78
CA SER A 53 3.35 5.39 14.11
C SER A 53 3.95 3.99 14.01
N ALA A 54 4.77 3.60 14.99
CA ALA A 54 5.29 2.24 15.09
C ALA A 54 4.30 1.26 15.75
N GLN A 55 3.19 1.74 16.33
CA GLN A 55 2.26 0.91 17.12
C GLN A 55 1.66 -0.26 16.33
N TRP A 56 1.44 -0.08 15.03
CA TRP A 56 0.85 -1.12 14.19
C TRP A 56 1.84 -2.24 13.82
N GLU A 57 3.15 -2.00 13.96
CA GLU A 57 4.18 -2.95 13.57
C GLU A 57 4.14 -4.22 14.40
N HIS A 58 3.91 -4.13 15.70
CA HIS A 58 3.84 -5.30 16.57
C HIS A 58 2.74 -6.28 16.18
N HIS A 59 1.67 -5.79 15.57
CA HIS A 59 0.55 -6.60 15.09
C HIS A 59 0.76 -7.11 13.65
N ALA A 60 1.62 -6.44 12.88
CA ALA A 60 1.80 -6.67 11.45
C ALA A 60 3.05 -7.48 11.11
N LEU A 61 4.14 -7.21 11.82
CA LEU A 61 5.47 -7.75 11.63
C LEU A 61 5.71 -8.72 12.79
N ASN A 62 5.64 -10.02 12.53
CA ASN A 62 5.98 -11.02 13.54
C ASN A 62 7.48 -10.91 13.89
N ARG A 63 7.81 -10.12 14.93
CA ARG A 63 9.16 -10.01 15.53
C ARG A 63 10.32 -9.95 14.51
N GLY A 64 10.21 -9.13 13.47
CA GLY A 64 11.26 -8.97 12.45
C GLY A 64 10.92 -9.44 11.04
N ILE A 65 9.64 -9.59 10.70
CA ILE A 65 9.25 -9.67 9.30
C ILE A 65 9.45 -8.28 8.69
N ASN A 66 10.39 -8.17 7.76
CA ASN A 66 10.55 -7.03 6.89
C ASN A 66 9.94 -7.35 5.52
N PHE A 67 9.42 -6.34 4.82
CA PHE A 67 8.74 -6.57 3.54
C PHE A 67 9.74 -6.84 2.41
N ASP A 68 9.44 -7.82 1.55
CA ASP A 68 10.16 -8.02 0.28
C ASP A 68 9.90 -6.89 -0.73
N LEU A 69 8.68 -6.35 -0.72
CA LEU A 69 8.22 -5.34 -1.65
C LEU A 69 7.24 -4.42 -0.93
N ILE A 70 7.45 -3.12 -1.07
CA ILE A 70 6.50 -2.08 -0.74
C ILE A 70 6.04 -1.42 -2.03
N TYR A 71 4.73 -1.31 -2.20
CA TYR A 71 4.10 -0.64 -3.33
C TYR A 71 3.34 0.59 -2.83
N ASP A 72 3.94 1.76 -2.99
CA ASP A 72 3.32 3.05 -2.71
C ASP A 72 2.63 3.55 -3.98
N TYR A 73 1.30 3.57 -3.95
CA TYR A 73 0.50 4.16 -5.00
C TYR A 73 -0.12 5.46 -4.51
N THR A 74 0.50 6.59 -4.87
CA THR A 74 0.07 7.97 -4.57
C THR A 74 -0.01 8.36 -3.09
N PHE A 75 0.57 7.60 -2.16
CA PHE A 75 0.56 7.94 -0.74
C PHE A 75 1.51 9.06 -0.39
N LEU A 76 2.74 8.99 -0.89
CA LEU A 76 3.71 10.06 -0.71
C LEU A 76 3.12 11.41 -1.13
N CYS A 77 2.47 11.43 -2.30
CA CYS A 77 1.79 12.61 -2.83
C CYS A 77 0.57 13.00 -1.96
N ALA A 78 -0.03 12.04 -1.27
CA ALA A 78 -1.13 12.30 -0.34
C ALA A 78 -0.66 12.80 1.05
N LEU A 79 0.64 12.83 1.32
CA LEU A 79 1.19 13.38 2.55
C LEU A 79 1.55 14.86 2.38
N HIS A 80 1.26 15.65 3.42
CA HIS A 80 1.77 17.02 3.49
C HIS A 80 3.31 16.99 3.36
N PRO A 81 3.94 17.93 2.62
CA PRO A 81 5.39 17.94 2.38
C PRO A 81 6.23 17.76 3.65
N ASN A 82 5.85 18.39 4.76
CA ASN A 82 6.54 18.27 6.06
C ASN A 82 6.56 16.85 6.66
N LEU A 83 5.70 15.94 6.21
CA LEU A 83 5.65 14.55 6.68
C LEU A 83 6.46 13.61 5.78
N ARG A 84 6.94 14.07 4.61
CA ARG A 84 7.70 13.25 3.67
C ARG A 84 9.02 12.72 4.24
N PRO A 85 9.79 13.48 5.05
CA PRO A 85 10.98 12.93 5.70
C PRO A 85 10.64 11.74 6.60
N GLN A 86 9.59 11.87 7.42
CA GLN A 86 9.14 10.77 8.27
C GLN A 86 8.66 9.58 7.43
N TRP A 87 7.94 9.81 6.33
CA TRP A 87 7.58 8.72 5.40
C TRP A 87 8.82 8.04 4.83
N ALA A 88 9.87 8.78 4.46
CA ALA A 88 11.09 8.23 3.88
C ALA A 88 11.83 7.34 4.89
N ASP A 89 11.91 7.78 6.15
CA ASP A 89 12.47 6.97 7.24
C ASP A 89 11.72 5.64 7.39
N ARG A 90 10.38 5.69 7.35
CA ARG A 90 9.55 4.48 7.42
C ARG A 90 9.81 3.55 6.22
N MET A 91 9.82 4.09 5.01
CA MET A 91 10.03 3.31 3.79
C MET A 91 11.44 2.73 3.69
N ALA A 92 12.43 3.29 4.39
CA ALA A 92 13.77 2.71 4.50
C ALA A 92 13.85 1.58 5.54
N LEU A 93 13.06 1.64 6.62
CA LEU A 93 13.12 0.68 7.74
C LEU A 93 12.23 -0.56 7.54
N LEU A 94 11.11 -0.41 6.84
CA LEU A 94 10.10 -1.46 6.68
C LEU A 94 10.52 -2.61 5.72
N PRO A 95 11.21 -2.36 4.58
CA PRO A 95 11.70 -3.43 3.72
C PRO A 95 12.84 -4.22 4.37
N ARG A 96 13.11 -5.42 3.86
CA ARG A 96 14.35 -6.15 4.22
C ARG A 96 15.53 -5.55 3.48
N GLN A 97 16.75 -5.99 3.79
CA GLN A 97 17.99 -5.44 3.20
C GLN A 97 17.98 -5.39 1.66
N ASP A 98 17.39 -6.39 0.98
CA ASP A 98 17.20 -6.40 -0.49
C ASP A 98 15.71 -6.31 -0.89
N GLY A 99 14.91 -5.69 -0.03
CA GLY A 99 13.52 -5.37 -0.33
C GLY A 99 13.43 -4.21 -1.31
N LEU A 100 12.35 -4.18 -2.08
CA LEU A 100 12.12 -3.13 -3.08
C LEU A 100 11.03 -2.17 -2.62
N LEU A 101 11.22 -0.89 -2.89
CA LEU A 101 10.17 0.12 -2.84
C LEU A 101 9.83 0.54 -4.26
N ILE A 102 8.58 0.36 -4.66
CA ILE A 102 8.01 0.93 -5.87
C ILE A 102 7.12 2.09 -5.45
N CYS A 103 7.51 3.32 -5.80
CA CYS A 103 6.75 4.53 -5.52
C CYS A 103 6.20 5.11 -6.83
N LEU A 104 4.87 5.17 -6.95
CA LEU A 104 4.19 5.80 -8.08
C LEU A 104 3.72 7.19 -7.68
N GLU A 105 4.41 8.18 -8.23
CA GLU A 105 4.17 9.59 -7.96
C GLU A 105 3.28 10.22 -9.03
N TYR A 106 2.26 10.94 -8.59
CA TYR A 106 1.40 11.74 -9.47
C TYR A 106 0.79 12.90 -8.67
N PRO A 107 0.81 14.14 -9.21
CA PRO A 107 1.47 14.63 -10.42
C PRO A 107 2.92 15.10 -10.18
N MET A 108 3.81 14.86 -11.15
CA MET A 108 5.24 15.22 -11.05
C MET A 108 5.58 16.69 -11.37
N TYR A 109 4.59 17.51 -11.75
CA TYR A 109 4.81 18.89 -12.21
C TYR A 109 3.77 19.88 -11.67
N LYS A 110 3.18 19.56 -10.52
CA LYS A 110 2.26 20.50 -9.86
C LYS A 110 3.08 21.57 -9.16
N ASP A 111 2.76 22.82 -9.43
CA ASP A 111 3.36 23.98 -8.78
C ASP A 111 3.26 23.83 -7.24
N PRO A 112 4.37 23.92 -6.49
CA PRO A 112 4.39 23.76 -5.03
C PRO A 112 3.49 24.73 -4.27
N SER A 113 3.15 25.88 -4.87
CA SER A 113 2.23 26.85 -4.27
C SER A 113 0.77 26.39 -4.31
N TRP A 114 0.44 25.38 -5.12
CA TRP A 114 -0.93 24.91 -5.28
C TRP A 114 -1.33 23.94 -4.16
N PRO A 115 -2.45 24.22 -3.47
CA PRO A 115 -2.90 23.40 -2.35
C PRO A 115 -3.42 22.02 -2.80
N GLY A 116 -3.51 21.10 -1.84
CA GLY A 116 -4.36 19.92 -1.92
C GLY A 116 -3.65 18.62 -2.29
N LEU A 117 -4.41 17.53 -2.16
CA LEU A 117 -3.99 16.17 -2.47
C LEU A 117 -4.36 15.82 -3.93
N PRO A 118 -3.44 15.19 -4.68
CA PRO A 118 -2.02 15.03 -4.38
C PRO A 118 -1.25 16.36 -4.36
N TRP A 119 -0.32 16.50 -3.41
CA TRP A 119 0.70 17.56 -3.38
C TRP A 119 1.71 17.32 -4.51
N GLY A 120 2.26 18.39 -5.10
CA GLY A 120 3.32 18.25 -6.10
C GLY A 120 4.54 17.56 -5.50
N THR A 121 5.13 16.61 -6.22
CA THR A 121 6.36 15.93 -5.78
C THR A 121 7.59 16.74 -6.10
#